data_AF-A0A939U2J4-F1
#
_entry.id   AF-A0A939U2J4-F1
#
_cell.length_a   1.000
_cell.length_b   1.000
_cell.length_c   1.000
_cell.angle_alpha   90.00
_cell.angle_beta   90.00
_cell.angle_gamma   90.00
#
_symmetry.space_group_name_H-M   'P 1'
#
loop_
_entity.id
_entity.type
_entity.pdbx_description
1 polymer ?
#
loop_
_entity_poly.entity_id
_entity_poly.type
_entity_poly.pdbx_seq_one_letter_code
_entity_poly.pdbx_strand_id
1 'polypeptide(L)'
;MAFCPNCGAQVEDGVAFCPQCGTGLNGAAQAPIIDYYDHTAEFHPQDISDNKVYAMLCYLMGTIGIIIALLASSESPYLKFHIRQAVKISVTSMLLWIAAIVLCWTLIVPAAAGVLSIVIFVIRIISFFRICNGRSVEPELVRSLNFLR
;
A
#
# COMPACT_ATOMS: atom_id res chain seq x y z
N MET A 1 22.37 -5.94 37.82
CA MET A 1 22.89 -6.49 36.55
C MET A 1 21.88 -7.48 36.01
N ALA A 2 21.16 -7.08 34.97
CA ALA A 2 20.16 -7.89 34.29
C ALA A 2 20.74 -8.54 33.02
N PHE A 3 20.12 -9.62 32.56
CA PHE A 3 20.43 -10.24 31.26
C PHE A 3 19.26 -10.04 30.31
N CYS A 4 19.55 -9.78 29.04
CA CYS A 4 18.52 -9.64 28.02
C CYS A 4 17.82 -11.00 27.81
N PRO A 5 16.48 -11.09 27.92
CA PRO A 5 15.75 -12.35 27.79
C PRO A 5 15.77 -12.92 26.36
N ASN A 6 16.16 -12.11 25.37
CA ASN A 6 16.18 -12.52 23.96
C ASN A 6 17.57 -13.01 23.49
N CYS A 7 18.66 -12.33 23.86
CA CYS A 7 20.01 -12.66 23.36
C CYS A 7 20.99 -13.11 24.45
N GLY A 8 20.61 -13.05 25.74
CA GLY A 8 21.48 -13.43 26.85
C GLY A 8 22.62 -12.44 27.14
N ALA A 9 22.72 -11.33 26.41
CA ALA A 9 23.70 -10.28 26.69
C ALA A 9 23.45 -9.64 28.07
N GLN A 10 24.54 -9.33 28.78
CA GLN A 10 24.47 -8.60 30.03
C GLN A 10 24.14 -7.13 29.75
N VAL A 11 23.17 -6.58 30.49
CA VAL A 11 22.65 -5.22 30.33
C VAL A 11 22.65 -4.48 31.66
N GLU A 12 23.02 -3.20 31.62
CA GLU A 12 23.03 -2.34 32.79
C GLU A 12 21.61 -2.10 33.32
N ASP A 13 21.47 -1.92 34.63
CA ASP A 13 20.17 -1.71 35.25
C ASP A 13 19.65 -0.30 34.85
N GLY A 14 18.44 -0.24 34.28
CA GLY A 14 17.81 1.02 33.84
C GLY A 14 17.87 1.32 32.34
N VAL A 15 18.48 0.47 31.51
CA VAL A 15 18.42 0.64 30.04
C VAL A 15 17.05 0.22 29.50
N ALA A 16 16.51 1.02 28.57
CA ALA A 16 15.19 0.78 27.96
C ALA A 16 15.22 -0.23 26.80
N PHE A 17 16.38 -0.43 26.17
CA PHE A 17 16.58 -1.36 25.07
C PHE A 17 17.92 -2.07 25.19
N CYS A 18 17.98 -3.34 24.79
CA CYS A 18 19.23 -4.10 24.73
C CYS A 18 20.14 -3.55 23.61
N PRO A 19 21.38 -3.13 23.88
CA PRO A 19 22.28 -2.58 22.87
C PRO A 19 22.81 -3.65 21.89
N GLN A 20 22.69 -4.93 22.22
CA GLN A 20 23.16 -6.03 21.38
C GLN A 20 22.10 -6.54 20.40
N CYS A 21 20.81 -6.48 20.74
CA CYS A 21 19.74 -7.06 19.91
C CYS A 21 18.48 -6.19 19.77
N GLY A 22 18.44 -5.01 20.39
CA GLY A 22 17.33 -4.05 20.28
C GLY A 22 16.06 -4.40 21.06
N THR A 23 16.03 -5.50 21.83
CA THR A 23 14.86 -5.90 22.61
C THR A 23 14.56 -4.87 23.70
N GLY A 24 13.31 -4.42 23.79
CA GLY A 24 12.85 -3.54 24.87
C GLY A 24 12.96 -4.19 26.23
N LEU A 25 13.54 -3.48 27.19
CA LEU A 25 13.76 -3.89 28.57
C LEU A 25 13.00 -2.92 29.48
N ASN A 26 12.55 -3.39 30.65
CA ASN A 26 11.83 -2.57 31.64
C ASN A 26 10.52 -1.92 31.14
N GLY A 27 9.64 -2.69 30.47
CA GLY A 27 8.32 -2.19 30.09
C GLY A 27 8.36 -0.98 29.16
N ALA A 28 9.51 -0.71 28.52
CA ALA A 28 9.63 0.26 27.45
C ALA A 28 8.73 -0.22 26.30
N ALA A 29 7.48 0.25 26.32
CA ALA A 29 6.55 0.06 25.24
C ALA A 29 7.27 0.54 23.97
N GLN A 30 7.47 -0.38 23.04
CA GLN A 30 7.93 -0.02 21.70
C GLN A 30 7.05 1.13 21.24
N ALA A 31 7.66 2.26 20.92
CA ALA A 31 6.92 3.40 20.39
C ALA A 31 6.05 2.87 19.24
N PRO A 32 4.73 3.15 19.23
CA PRO A 32 3.84 2.58 18.24
C PRO A 32 4.39 2.87 16.86
N ILE A 33 4.56 1.82 16.04
CA ILE A 33 4.92 1.99 14.63
C ILE A 33 3.71 2.65 13.97
N ILE A 34 3.80 3.96 13.73
CA ILE A 34 2.78 4.72 13.01
C ILE A 34 3.00 4.47 11.53
N ASP A 35 2.10 3.74 10.87
CA ASP A 35 2.08 3.66 9.40
C ASP A 35 1.44 4.93 8.85
N TYR A 36 2.28 5.89 8.44
CA TYR A 36 1.84 7.15 7.85
C TYR A 36 1.02 6.97 6.56
N TYR A 37 1.15 5.83 5.89
CA TYR A 37 0.44 5.52 4.65
C TYR A 37 -0.85 4.74 4.88
N ASP A 38 -1.22 4.47 6.13
CA ASP A 38 -2.48 3.84 6.51
C ASP A 38 -3.53 4.89 6.88
N HIS A 39 -4.42 5.17 5.94
CA HIS A 39 -5.50 6.14 6.09
C HIS A 39 -6.79 5.50 6.63
N THR A 40 -6.75 4.23 7.07
CA THR A 40 -7.97 3.51 7.47
C THR A 40 -8.75 4.23 8.57
N ALA A 41 -8.05 4.80 9.54
CA ALA A 41 -8.66 5.51 10.67
C ALA A 41 -9.31 6.85 10.27
N GLU A 42 -9.01 7.38 9.08
CA GLU A 42 -9.58 8.64 8.58
C GLU A 42 -11.01 8.46 8.07
N PHE A 43 -11.43 7.22 7.78
CA PHE A 43 -12.73 6.91 7.19
C PHE A 43 -13.72 6.39 8.23
N HIS A 44 -14.97 6.83 8.14
CA HIS A 44 -16.02 6.32 9.01
C HIS A 44 -16.30 4.84 8.68
N PRO A 45 -16.46 3.95 9.68
CA PRO A 45 -16.67 2.51 9.43
C PRO A 45 -17.86 2.21 8.50
N GLN A 46 -18.91 3.04 8.57
CA GLN A 46 -20.09 2.92 7.70
C GLN A 46 -19.78 3.28 6.23
N ASP A 47 -18.95 4.30 5.98
CA ASP A 47 -18.54 4.65 4.61
C ASP A 47 -17.71 3.51 4.00
N ILE A 48 -16.84 2.88 4.81
CA ILE A 48 -16.09 1.68 4.40
C ILE A 48 -17.06 0.54 4.07
N SER A 49 -18.05 0.23 4.93
CA SER A 49 -18.97 -0.88 4.68
C SER A 49 -19.83 -0.69 3.43
N ASP A 50 -20.33 0.52 3.23
CA ASP A 50 -21.29 0.82 2.17
C ASP A 50 -20.60 0.87 0.79
N ASN A 51 -19.32 1.28 0.75
CA ASN A 51 -18.60 1.51 -0.50
C ASN A 51 -17.50 0.47 -0.80
N LYS A 52 -17.29 -0.51 0.08
CA LYS A 52 -16.23 -1.52 -0.03
C LYS A 52 -16.20 -2.23 -1.38
N VAL A 53 -17.36 -2.62 -1.88
CA VAL A 53 -17.47 -3.39 -3.14
C VAL A 53 -17.01 -2.54 -4.32
N TYR A 54 -17.44 -1.27 -4.39
CA TYR A 54 -16.98 -0.34 -5.43
C TYR A 54 -15.47 -0.12 -5.35
N ALA A 55 -14.90 -0.02 -4.15
CA ALA A 55 -13.45 0.09 -3.98
C ALA A 55 -12.72 -1.17 -4.49
N MET A 56 -13.26 -2.37 -4.27
CA MET A 56 -12.69 -3.62 -4.81
C MET A 56 -12.68 -3.63 -6.34
N LEU A 57 -13.73 -3.12 -6.99
CA LEU A 57 -13.85 -3.09 -8.45
C LEU A 57 -12.69 -2.33 -9.11
N CYS A 58 -12.23 -1.23 -8.49
CA CYS A 58 -11.09 -0.45 -8.96
C CYS A 58 -9.82 -1.30 -9.19
N TYR A 59 -9.61 -2.34 -8.38
CA TYR A 59 -8.42 -3.18 -8.42
C TYR A 59 -8.62 -4.46 -9.24
N LEU A 60 -9.83 -5.03 -9.26
CA LEU A 60 -10.17 -6.25 -10.02
C LEU A 60 -10.50 -6.01 -11.49
N MET A 61 -11.32 -4.99 -11.80
CA MET A 61 -11.88 -4.78 -13.14
C MET A 61 -11.14 -3.71 -13.96
N GLY A 62 -9.97 -3.26 -13.51
CA GLY A 62 -9.19 -2.28 -14.26
C GLY A 62 -9.91 -0.94 -14.39
N THR A 63 -9.78 -0.33 -15.56
CA THR A 63 -10.43 0.94 -15.93
C THR A 63 -11.94 0.88 -15.84
N ILE A 64 -12.56 -0.26 -16.17
CA ILE A 64 -14.02 -0.44 -16.07
C ILE A 64 -14.46 -0.30 -14.61
N GLY A 65 -13.76 -0.95 -13.69
CA GLY A 65 -14.05 -0.83 -12.26
C GLY A 65 -13.88 0.59 -11.72
N ILE A 66 -12.86 1.32 -12.20
CA ILE A 66 -12.65 2.72 -11.85
C ILE A 66 -13.82 3.60 -12.32
N ILE A 67 -14.34 3.37 -13.53
CA ILE A 67 -15.49 4.12 -14.05
C ILE A 67 -16.74 3.87 -13.18
N ILE A 68 -17.01 2.60 -12.84
CA ILE A 68 -18.14 2.24 -11.97
C ILE A 68 -18.00 2.92 -10.60
N ALA A 69 -16.81 2.86 -10.01
CA ALA A 69 -16.54 3.50 -8.72
C ALA A 69 -16.70 5.03 -8.79
N LEU A 70 -16.23 5.68 -9.87
CA LEU A 70 -16.39 7.12 -10.07
C LEU A 70 -17.86 7.53 -10.04
N LEU A 71 -18.72 6.79 -10.74
CA LEU A 71 -20.16 7.04 -10.75
C LEU A 71 -20.81 6.86 -9.36
N ALA A 72 -20.27 5.97 -8.53
CA ALA A 72 -20.74 5.74 -7.16
C ALA A 72 -20.11 6.66 -6.10
N SER A 73 -19.11 7.47 -6.45
CA SER A 73 -18.22 8.13 -5.47
C SER A 73 -18.69 9.46 -4.90
N SER A 74 -19.82 10.02 -5.33
CA SER A 74 -20.20 11.42 -5.04
C SER A 74 -20.05 11.80 -3.57
N GLU A 75 -20.52 10.94 -2.66
CA GLU A 75 -20.60 11.18 -1.21
C GLU A 75 -19.53 10.43 -0.39
N SER A 76 -18.62 9.65 -1.00
CA SER A 76 -17.70 8.76 -0.27
C SER A 76 -16.24 9.22 -0.33
N PRO A 77 -15.69 9.81 0.75
CA PRO A 77 -14.26 10.06 0.90
C PRO A 77 -13.42 8.78 0.74
N TYR A 78 -13.89 7.66 1.31
CA TYR A 78 -13.26 6.35 1.19
C TYR A 78 -13.10 5.92 -0.27
N LEU A 79 -14.17 6.00 -1.06
CA LEU A 79 -14.14 5.58 -2.46
C LEU A 79 -13.26 6.52 -3.30
N LYS A 80 -13.30 7.84 -3.05
CA LYS A 80 -12.43 8.83 -3.71
C LYS A 80 -10.95 8.57 -3.45
N PHE A 81 -10.58 8.10 -2.25
CA PHE A 81 -9.21 7.65 -1.96
C PHE A 81 -8.81 6.49 -2.87
N HIS A 82 -9.59 5.40 -2.89
CA HIS A 82 -9.25 4.21 -3.68
C HIS A 82 -9.27 4.47 -5.19
N ILE A 83 -10.14 5.35 -5.68
CA ILE A 83 -10.15 5.80 -7.08
C ILE A 83 -8.84 6.50 -7.42
N ARG A 84 -8.38 7.47 -6.61
CA ARG A 84 -7.10 8.17 -6.86
C ARG A 84 -5.94 7.18 -6.93
N GLN A 85 -5.85 6.26 -5.98
CA GLN A 85 -4.79 5.23 -5.97
C GLN A 85 -4.87 4.31 -7.20
N ALA A 86 -6.08 3.86 -7.57
CA ALA A 86 -6.28 3.00 -8.74
C ALA A 86 -6.01 3.72 -10.08
N VAL A 87 -6.34 5.00 -10.18
CA VAL A 87 -6.02 5.84 -11.34
C VAL A 87 -4.51 5.99 -11.48
N LYS A 88 -3.77 6.25 -10.39
CA LYS A 88 -2.29 6.30 -10.44
C LYS A 88 -1.72 4.98 -10.97
N ILE A 89 -2.16 3.84 -10.45
CA ILE A 89 -1.75 2.51 -10.95
C ILE A 89 -2.09 2.35 -12.44
N SER A 90 -3.31 2.73 -12.84
CA SER A 90 -3.76 2.57 -14.22
C SER A 90 -2.96 3.43 -15.20
N VAL A 91 -2.65 4.67 -14.83
CA VAL A 91 -1.84 5.59 -15.63
C VAL A 91 -0.41 5.06 -15.75
N THR A 92 0.22 4.65 -14.64
CA THR A 92 1.56 4.05 -14.66
C THR A 92 1.63 2.81 -15.54
N SER A 93 0.60 1.94 -15.46
CA SER A 93 0.49 0.76 -16.31
C SER A 93 0.41 1.15 -17.79
N MET A 94 -0.45 2.13 -18.13
CA MET A 94 -0.64 2.58 -19.51
C MET A 94 0.64 3.17 -20.11
N LEU A 95 1.34 4.02 -19.36
CA LEU A 95 2.63 4.60 -19.79
C LEU A 95 3.69 3.54 -20.05
N LEU A 96 3.72 2.50 -19.20
CA LEU A 96 4.65 1.40 -19.35
C LEU A 96 4.37 0.57 -20.61
N TRP A 97 3.12 0.27 -20.92
CA TRP A 97 2.74 -0.41 -22.17
C TRP A 97 3.07 0.43 -23.40
N ILE A 98 2.85 1.74 -23.35
CA ILE A 98 3.22 2.66 -24.44
C ILE A 98 4.75 2.61 -24.66
N ALA A 99 5.55 2.70 -23.60
CA ALA A 99 7.00 2.61 -23.69
C ALA A 99 7.47 1.26 -24.27
N ALA A 100 6.85 0.15 -23.84
CA ALA A 100 7.15 -1.18 -24.35
C ALA A 100 6.86 -1.32 -25.86
N ILE A 101 5.76 -0.72 -26.35
CA ILE A 101 5.38 -0.73 -27.77
C ILE A 101 6.34 0.13 -28.60
N VAL A 102 6.62 1.36 -28.15
CA VAL A 102 7.51 2.29 -28.87
C VAL A 102 8.93 1.75 -28.97
N LEU A 103 9.41 1.08 -27.92
CA LEU A 103 10.77 0.54 -27.82
C LEU A 103 10.81 -0.97 -28.07
N CYS A 104 9.80 -1.53 -28.75
CA CYS A 104 9.66 -2.98 -28.94
C CYS A 104 10.87 -3.61 -29.66
N TRP A 105 11.53 -2.83 -30.52
CA TRP A 105 12.71 -3.23 -31.27
C TRP A 105 13.96 -3.45 -30.39
N THR A 106 13.96 -3.00 -29.13
CA THR A 106 15.14 -3.05 -28.25
C THR A 106 15.28 -4.36 -27.45
N LEU A 107 14.31 -5.29 -27.50
CA LEU A 107 14.18 -6.54 -26.73
C LEU A 107 14.21 -6.40 -25.19
N ILE A 108 15.18 -5.68 -24.64
CA ILE A 108 15.39 -5.43 -23.21
C ILE A 108 14.23 -4.63 -22.62
N VAL A 109 13.78 -3.57 -23.30
CA VAL A 109 12.71 -2.70 -22.77
C VAL A 109 11.38 -3.46 -22.63
N PRO A 110 10.91 -4.21 -23.65
CA PRO A 110 9.72 -5.06 -23.48
C PRO A 110 9.84 -6.09 -22.36
N ALA A 111 11.01 -6.72 -22.21
CA ALA A 111 11.23 -7.68 -21.13
C ALA A 111 11.13 -7.01 -19.75
N ALA A 112 11.80 -5.86 -19.56
CA ALA A 112 11.72 -5.09 -18.32
C ALA A 112 10.29 -4.58 -18.04
N ALA A 113 9.58 -4.12 -19.06
CA ALA A 113 8.18 -3.72 -18.96
C ALA A 113 7.29 -4.91 -18.54
N GLY A 114 7.51 -6.10 -19.10
CA GLY A 114 6.81 -7.31 -18.69
C GLY A 114 6.99 -7.61 -17.19
N VAL A 115 8.24 -7.57 -16.70
CA VAL A 115 8.55 -7.76 -15.27
C VAL A 115 7.84 -6.72 -14.40
N LEU A 116 7.94 -5.44 -14.74
CA LEU A 116 7.29 -4.37 -13.97
C LEU A 116 5.75 -4.45 -14.03
N SER A 117 5.18 -4.91 -15.15
CA SER A 117 3.73 -5.18 -15.26
C SER A 117 3.29 -6.26 -14.27
N ILE A 118 4.08 -7.33 -14.09
CA ILE A 118 3.81 -8.38 -13.12
C ILE A 118 3.84 -7.81 -11.69
N VAL A 119 4.84 -6.98 -11.38
CA VAL A 119 4.92 -6.32 -10.07
C VAL A 119 3.68 -5.45 -9.80
N ILE A 120 3.27 -4.64 -10.79
CA ILE A 120 2.06 -3.81 -10.68
C ILE A 120 0.81 -4.69 -10.49
N PHE A 121 0.71 -5.81 -11.21
CA PHE A 121 -0.41 -6.75 -11.06
C PHE A 121 -0.47 -7.31 -9.62
N VAL A 122 0.66 -7.76 -9.06
CA VAL A 122 0.73 -8.24 -7.68
C VAL A 122 0.29 -7.15 -6.69
N ILE A 123 0.73 -5.91 -6.89
CA ILE A 123 0.31 -4.77 -6.04
C ILE A 123 -1.22 -4.60 -6.08
N ARG A 124 -1.86 -4.72 -7.26
CA ARG A 124 -3.33 -4.64 -7.35
C ARG A 124 -4.02 -5.73 -6.53
N ILE A 125 -3.49 -6.95 -6.55
CA ILE A 125 -4.00 -8.07 -5.76
C ILE A 125 -3.82 -7.81 -4.25
N ILE A 126 -2.66 -7.29 -3.83
CA ILE A 126 -2.42 -6.92 -2.43
C ILE A 126 -3.40 -5.82 -1.99
N SER A 127 -3.58 -4.77 -2.80
CA SER A 127 -4.55 -3.70 -2.52
C SER A 127 -5.97 -4.23 -2.41
N PHE A 128 -6.37 -5.17 -3.28
CA PHE A 128 -7.66 -5.84 -3.18
C PHE A 128 -7.84 -6.56 -1.84
N PHE A 129 -6.88 -7.38 -1.41
CA PHE A 129 -6.97 -8.07 -0.11
C PHE A 129 -6.91 -7.11 1.08
N ARG A 130 -6.21 -5.97 0.97
CA ARG A 130 -6.26 -4.91 1.98
C ARG A 130 -7.66 -4.34 2.11
N ILE A 131 -8.33 -4.07 0.99
CA ILE A 131 -9.73 -3.63 0.97
C ILE A 131 -10.65 -4.70 1.55
N CYS A 132 -10.43 -5.99 1.27
CA CYS A 132 -11.19 -7.08 1.91
C CYS A 132 -11.09 -7.04 3.44
N ASN A 133 -9.96 -6.57 3.98
CA ASN A 133 -9.76 -6.36 5.41
C ASN A 133 -10.22 -4.97 5.91
N GLY A 134 -10.86 -4.17 5.06
CA GLY A 134 -11.32 -2.82 5.40
C GLY A 134 -10.20 -1.79 5.54
N ARG A 135 -9.00 -2.08 5.00
CA ARG A 135 -7.83 -1.20 5.12
C ARG A 135 -7.65 -0.30 3.91
N SER A 136 -7.30 0.96 4.19
CA SER A 136 -7.06 2.03 3.21
C SER A 136 -5.60 2.47 3.23
N VAL A 137 -4.72 1.57 2.78
CA VAL A 137 -3.26 1.81 2.77
C VAL A 137 -2.79 2.16 1.36
N GLU A 138 -1.95 3.19 1.23
CA GLU A 138 -1.36 3.53 -0.06
C GLU A 138 -0.50 2.38 -0.62
N PRO A 139 -0.63 2.01 -1.90
CA PRO A 139 0.20 0.97 -2.51
C PRO A 139 1.66 1.43 -2.63
N GLU A 140 2.62 0.55 -2.36
CA GLU A 140 4.04 0.87 -2.16
C GLU A 140 4.69 1.57 -3.37
N LEU A 141 4.38 1.12 -4.59
CA LEU A 141 4.88 1.75 -5.82
C LEU A 141 4.25 3.13 -6.07
N VAL A 142 3.02 3.34 -5.59
CA VAL A 142 2.23 4.54 -5.87
C VAL A 142 2.59 5.68 -4.92
N ARG A 143 3.05 5.37 -3.70
CA ARG A 143 3.51 6.35 -2.70
C ARG A 143 4.57 7.31 -3.24
N SER A 144 5.45 6.85 -4.13
CA SER A 144 6.54 7.66 -4.70
C SER A 144 6.08 8.56 -5.85
N LEU A 145 4.87 8.36 -6.37
CA LEU A 145 4.33 9.07 -7.53
C LEU A 145 3.55 10.31 -7.06
N ASN A 146 4.12 11.49 -7.31
CA ASN A 146 3.60 12.77 -6.83
C ASN A 146 2.47 13.39 -7.68
N PHE A 147 1.96 12.70 -8.70
CA PHE A 147 0.83 13.19 -9.50
C PHE A 147 -0.50 12.81 -8.83
N LEU A 148 -1.56 13.61 -9.04
CA LEU A 148 -2.90 13.42 -8.47
C LEU A 148 -2.90 13.38 -6.91
N ARG A 149 -2.57 14.53 -6.28
CA ARG A 149 -2.75 14.75 -4.84
C ARG A 149 -4.22 15.03 -4.53
#